data_AF-A0A658NQV6-F1
#
_entry.id   AF-A0A658NQV6-F1
#
_cell.length_a   1.000
_cell.length_b   1.000
_cell.length_c   1.000
_cell.angle_alpha   90.00
_cell.angle_beta   90.00
_cell.angle_gamma   90.00
#
_symmetry.space_group_name_H-M   'P 1'
#
loop_
_entity.id
_entity.type
_entity.pdbx_description
1 polymer ?
#
loop_
_entity_poly.entity_id
_entity_poly.type
_entity_poly.pdbx_seq_one_letter_code
_entity_poly.pdbx_strand_id
1 'polypeptide(L)'
;AIANLVAASVPGMEVGDVRVVDQKGRLLTASDASREALHSQQEFDFSRRLESYYIKRIEDILSPILGPDGVRAQVVAEVDFTRTEQTRESFSP
;
A
#
# COMPACT_ATOMS: atom_id res chain seq x y z
N ALA A 1 -12.79 4.10 -8.82
CA ALA A 1 -13.88 3.44 -9.57
C ALA A 1 -14.33 4.26 -10.80
N ILE A 2 -14.71 5.53 -10.63
CA ILE A 2 -15.22 6.38 -11.74
C ILE A 2 -14.23 6.52 -12.91
N ALA A 3 -12.95 6.83 -12.63
CA ALA A 3 -11.93 6.97 -13.68
C ALA A 3 -11.75 5.70 -14.53
N ASN A 4 -11.73 4.52 -13.88
CA ASN A 4 -11.61 3.23 -14.57
C ASN A 4 -12.81 2.92 -15.46
N LEU A 5 -14.02 3.30 -15.03
CA LEU A 5 -15.24 3.11 -15.81
C LEU A 5 -15.23 3.97 -17.09
N VAL A 6 -14.79 5.23 -16.97
CA VAL A 6 -14.73 6.17 -18.10
C VAL A 6 -13.65 5.76 -19.09
N ALA A 7 -12.45 5.40 -18.62
CA ALA A 7 -11.36 4.93 -19.49
C ALA A 7 -11.77 3.66 -20.26
N ALA A 8 -12.42 2.70 -19.61
CA ALA A 8 -12.92 1.48 -20.27
C ALA A 8 -14.04 1.73 -21.29
N SER A 9 -14.71 2.88 -21.21
CA SER A 9 -15.81 3.25 -22.12
C SER A 9 -15.33 3.95 -23.39
N VAL A 10 -14.06 4.35 -23.46
CA VAL A 10 -13.47 5.05 -24.60
C VAL A 10 -12.31 4.23 -25.17
N PRO A 11 -12.41 3.72 -26.41
CA PRO A 11 -11.33 2.96 -27.03
C PRO A 11 -10.03 3.78 -27.10
N GLY A 12 -8.94 3.19 -26.58
CA GLY A 12 -7.62 3.82 -26.59
C GLY A 12 -7.37 4.88 -25.51
N MET A 13 -8.27 5.03 -24.54
CA MET A 13 -8.10 5.94 -23.40
C MET A 13 -7.55 5.19 -22.18
N GLU A 14 -6.44 5.67 -21.62
CA GLU A 14 -5.90 5.11 -20.39
C GLU A 14 -6.51 5.78 -19.14
N VAL A 15 -6.44 5.09 -18.00
CA VAL A 15 -6.91 5.65 -16.71
C VAL A 15 -6.17 6.95 -16.35
N GLY A 16 -4.91 7.10 -16.79
CA GLY A 16 -4.11 8.30 -16.60
C GLY A 16 -4.62 9.53 -17.36
N ASP A 17 -5.36 9.34 -18.45
CA ASP A 17 -5.91 10.41 -19.28
C ASP A 17 -7.18 11.03 -18.67
N VAL A 18 -7.78 10.37 -17.67
CA VAL A 18 -9.02 10.82 -17.03
C VAL A 18 -8.70 11.71 -15.83
N ARG A 19 -9.17 12.97 -15.89
CA ARG A 19 -9.10 13.92 -14.78
C ARG A 19 -10.47 14.13 -14.14
N VAL A 20 -10.59 13.85 -12.84
CA VAL A 20 -11.82 14.08 -12.07
C VAL A 20 -11.64 15.32 -11.23
N VAL A 21 -12.55 16.30 -11.33
CA VAL A 21 -12.54 17.53 -10.53
C VAL A 21 -13.80 17.64 -9.67
N ASP A 22 -13.70 18.28 -8.51
CA ASP A 22 -14.85 18.62 -7.67
C ASP A 22 -15.48 19.98 -8.05
N GLN A 23 -16.61 20.30 -7.42
CA GLN A 23 -17.36 21.55 -7.67
C GLN A 23 -16.57 22.83 -7.31
N LYS A 24 -15.47 22.70 -6.57
CA LYS A 24 -14.57 23.80 -6.19
C LYS A 24 -13.32 23.85 -7.08
N GLY A 25 -13.28 23.04 -8.14
CA GLY A 25 -12.16 22.96 -9.07
C GLY A 25 -10.96 22.15 -8.56
N ARG A 26 -11.10 21.41 -7.45
CA ARG A 26 -10.02 20.56 -6.93
C ARG A 26 -9.96 19.27 -7.70
N LEU A 27 -8.77 18.92 -8.21
CA LEU A 27 -8.53 17.66 -8.88
C LEU A 27 -8.56 16.52 -7.84
N LEU A 28 -9.41 15.52 -8.05
CA LEU A 28 -9.55 14.32 -7.25
C LEU A 28 -8.74 13.13 -7.80
N THR A 29 -8.33 13.19 -9.06
CA THR A 29 -7.38 12.25 -9.65
C THR A 29 -5.96 12.67 -9.32
N ALA A 30 -5.18 11.75 -8.77
CA ALA A 30 -3.78 11.98 -8.43
C ALA A 30 -2.96 12.32 -9.69
N SER A 31 -2.25 13.45 -9.70
CA SER A 31 -1.15 13.70 -10.64
C SER A 31 0.01 12.72 -10.38
N ASP A 32 0.97 12.56 -11.28
CA ASP A 32 2.08 11.60 -11.09
C ASP A 32 2.85 11.82 -9.78
N ALA A 33 3.15 13.08 -9.43
CA ALA A 33 3.73 13.43 -8.13
C ALA A 33 2.82 13.04 -6.93
N SER A 34 1.50 13.08 -7.12
CA SER A 34 0.54 12.61 -6.12
C SER A 34 0.49 11.08 -6.06
N ARG A 35 0.70 10.37 -7.18
CA ARG A 35 0.73 8.90 -7.24
C ARG A 35 1.95 8.33 -6.53
N GLU A 36 3.11 8.96 -6.69
CA GLU A 36 4.34 8.62 -5.96
C GLU A 36 4.16 8.81 -4.45
N ALA A 37 3.60 9.95 -4.03
CA ALA A 37 3.27 10.20 -2.62
C ALA A 37 2.26 9.20 -2.05
N LEU A 38 1.24 8.81 -2.84
CA LEU A 38 0.28 7.78 -2.45
C LEU A 38 0.92 6.38 -2.36
N HIS A 39 1.95 6.10 -3.16
CA HIS A 39 2.71 4.85 -3.08
C HIS A 39 3.56 4.81 -1.81
N SER A 40 4.34 5.86 -1.53
CA SER A 40 5.14 5.94 -0.31
C SER A 40 4.28 5.86 0.95
N GLN A 41 3.07 6.44 0.91
CA GLN A 41 2.13 6.36 2.03
C GLN A 41 1.66 4.91 2.27
N GLN A 42 1.36 4.16 1.21
CA GLN A 42 0.96 2.76 1.32
C GLN A 42 2.07 1.87 1.87
N GLU A 43 3.32 2.08 1.44
CA GLU A 43 4.50 1.37 1.92
C GLU A 43 4.74 1.62 3.41
N PHE A 44 4.67 2.88 3.83
CA PHE A 44 4.75 3.26 5.25
C PHE A 44 3.63 2.64 6.10
N ASP A 45 2.39 2.68 5.61
CA ASP A 45 1.25 2.08 6.30
C ASP A 45 1.34 0.54 6.33
N PHE A 46 1.99 -0.09 5.36
CA PHE A 46 2.29 -1.51 5.41
C PHE A 46 3.32 -1.83 6.49
N SER A 47 4.45 -1.10 6.55
CA SER A 47 5.47 -1.32 7.58
C SER A 47 4.90 -1.13 8.99
N ARG A 48 4.15 -0.04 9.25
CA ARG A 48 3.52 0.18 10.56
C ARG A 48 2.54 -0.92 10.97
N ARG A 49 1.80 -1.49 10.02
CA ARG A 49 0.90 -2.62 10.29
C ARG A 49 1.69 -3.87 10.68
N LEU A 50 2.80 -4.11 10.00
CA LEU A 50 3.69 -5.22 10.30
C LEU A 50 4.32 -5.08 11.69
N GLU A 51 4.86 -3.90 12.00
CA GLU A 51 5.40 -3.57 13.33
C GLU A 51 4.36 -3.78 14.43
N SER A 52 3.16 -3.21 14.26
CA SER A 52 2.06 -3.33 15.24
C SER A 52 1.64 -4.78 15.46
N TYR A 53 1.60 -5.57 14.39
CA TYR A 53 1.29 -6.99 14.46
C TYR A 53 2.34 -7.75 15.28
N TYR A 54 3.63 -7.48 15.07
CA TYR A 54 4.68 -8.15 15.81
C TYR A 54 4.79 -7.69 17.27
N ILE A 55 4.60 -6.39 17.55
CA ILE A 55 4.53 -5.87 18.93
C ILE A 55 3.47 -6.64 19.71
N LYS A 56 2.24 -6.68 19.17
CA LYS A 56 1.14 -7.39 19.82
C LYS A 56 1.44 -8.87 20.01
N ARG A 57 2.00 -9.53 18.98
CA ARG A 57 2.36 -10.94 19.06
C ARG A 57 3.40 -11.23 20.15
N ILE A 58 4.41 -10.36 20.31
CA ILE A 58 5.43 -10.51 21.36
C ILE A 58 4.79 -10.34 22.74
N GLU A 59 3.95 -9.32 22.90
CA GLU A 59 3.23 -9.07 24.16
C GLU A 59 2.31 -10.24 24.51
N ASP A 60 1.53 -10.76 23.55
CA ASP A 60 0.62 -11.89 23.76
C ASP A 60 1.36 -13.18 24.19
N ILE A 61 2.58 -13.41 23.68
CA ILE A 61 3.41 -14.57 24.03
C ILE A 61 3.97 -14.45 25.44
N LEU A 62 4.39 -13.25 25.84
CA LEU A 62 5.11 -13.03 27.10
C LEU A 62 4.20 -12.66 28.27
N SER A 63 3.01 -12.09 28.01
CA SER A 63 2.03 -11.67 29.03
C SER A 63 1.62 -12.79 29.99
N PRO A 64 1.41 -14.06 29.59
CA PRO A 64 1.05 -15.13 30.52
C PRO A 64 2.12 -15.46 31.56
N ILE A 65 3.39 -15.10 31.28
CA ILE A 65 4.53 -15.41 32.14
C ILE A 65 4.87 -14.20 33.02
N LEU A 66 4.84 -12.99 32.45
CA LEU A 66 5.32 -11.76 33.09
C LEU A 66 4.19 -10.87 33.66
N GLY A 67 2.94 -11.12 33.27
CA GLY A 67 1.78 -10.27 33.58
C GLY A 67 1.60 -9.12 32.58
N PRO A 68 0.42 -8.44 32.61
CA PRO A 68 0.01 -7.47 31.58
C PRO A 68 0.90 -6.23 31.43
N ASP A 69 1.66 -5.86 32.46
CA ASP A 69 2.61 -4.74 32.42
C ASP A 69 4.08 -5.19 32.52
N GLY A 70 4.31 -6.52 32.49
CA GLY A 70 5.64 -7.11 32.66
C GLY A 70 6.48 -7.12 31.39
N VAL A 71 5.93 -6.68 30.26
CA VAL A 71 6.60 -6.65 28.95
C VAL A 71 6.23 -5.40 28.18
N ARG A 72 7.20 -4.84 27.45
CA ARG A 72 7.01 -3.79 26.46
C ARG A 72 7.82 -4.13 25.22
N ALA A 73 7.15 -4.32 24.09
CA ALA A 73 7.82 -4.63 22.83
C ALA A 73 7.89 -3.39 21.93
N GLN A 74 9.00 -3.23 21.22
CA GLN A 74 9.14 -2.27 20.13
C GLN A 74 9.78 -2.98 18.96
N VAL A 75 9.19 -2.82 17.78
CA VAL A 75 9.63 -3.46 16.54
C VAL A 75 9.82 -2.37 15.50
N VAL A 76 10.92 -2.48 14.75
CA VAL A 76 11.18 -1.69 13.55
C VAL A 76 11.29 -2.67 12.40
N ALA A 77 10.49 -2.47 11.35
CA ALA A 77 10.47 -3.35 10.19
C ALA A 77 11.04 -2.66 8.95
N GLU A 78 12.15 -3.18 8.46
CA GLU A 78 12.67 -2.84 7.14
C GLU A 78 12.04 -3.77 6.10
N VAL A 79 11.31 -3.19 5.15
CA VAL A 79 10.59 -3.93 4.10
C VAL A 79 11.10 -3.46 2.75
N ASP A 80 11.49 -4.42 1.91
CA ASP A 80 11.89 -4.15 0.53
C ASP A 80 10.65 -4.17 -0.38
N PHE A 81 10.33 -3.02 -0.98
CA PHE A 81 9.18 -2.84 -1.88
C PHE A 81 9.59 -2.86 -3.37
N THR A 82 10.78 -3.38 -3.71
CA THR A 82 11.22 -3.51 -5.10
C THR A 82 10.23 -4.36 -5.92
N ARG A 83 9.55 -3.71 -6.87
CA ARG A 83 8.64 -4.37 -7.82
C ARG A 83 9.45 -5.09 -8.89
N THR A 84 9.63 -6.40 -8.76
CA THR A 84 10.25 -7.23 -9.80
C THR A 84 9.18 -7.76 -10.76
N GLU A 85 9.18 -7.29 -12.02
CA GLU A 85 8.43 -7.95 -13.08
C GLU A 85 9.17 -9.24 -13.48
N GLN A 86 8.68 -10.40 -13.03
CA GLN A 86 9.16 -11.69 -13.51
C GLN A 86 8.29 -12.17 -14.68
N THR A 87 8.74 -11.90 -15.91
CA THR A 87 8.19 -12.56 -17.11
C THR A 87 8.78 -13.96 -17.21
N ARG A 88 8.00 -14.97 -16.84
CA ARG A 88 8.42 -16.38 -16.93
C ARG A 88 7.89 -16.96 -18.24
N GLU A 89 8.69 -16.95 -19.30
CA GLU A 89 8.40 -17.72 -20.50
C GLU A 89 8.79 -19.18 -20.27
N SER A 90 7.78 -20.04 -20.13
CA SER A 90 7.95 -21.49 -20.15
C SER A 90 7.81 -21.97 -21.61
N PHE A 91 8.93 -22.19 -22.29
CA PHE A 91 8.95 -22.94 -23.55
C PHE A 91 9.10 -24.43 -23.22
N SER A 92 8.04 -25.21 -23.43
CA SER A 92 8.13 -26.67 -23.49
C SER A 92 8.24 -27.06 -24.97
N PRO A 93 9.25 -27.84 -25.38
CA PRO A 93 9.43 -28.26 -26.78
C PRO A 93 8.29 -29.14 -27.29
#